data_AF-A0A8T7HE07-F1
#
_entry.id   AF-A0A8T7HE07-F1
#
_cell.length_a   1.000
_cell.length_b   1.000
_cell.length_c   1.000
_cell.angle_alpha   90.00
_cell.angle_beta   90.00
_cell.angle_gamma   90.00
#
_symmetry.space_group_name_H-M   'P 1'
#
loop_
_entity.id
_entity.type
_entity.pdbx_description
1 polymer ?
#
loop_
_entity_poly.entity_id
_entity_poly.type
_entity_poly.pdbx_seq_one_letter_code
_entity_poly.pdbx_strand_id
1 'polypeptide(L)'
;MIGDYGLYTRGGVITERNADYATIRLRVPGGVLSAAQVKQLAKISEKYGDGTLHLTMRQTAEIPHVNPDNLAKIAKALEKNGTPLGAEQNEVVNIMACPGTERCKYANCETIDLARKVDARVFGKELPIRLRIAISGCTYMCNSPLLNDIGIIGRIRPLRIPGLCTGCGTCVEYCKERAIKLRDGISVLDESKCVQCGVCIHSCPYHLLKSEYDHYQIMVGGRRGADPRVGRELVTVETEEEVVEVVDRIVYWVYRSAWSGRPLADQMDEIGYEKFKEEIQKEFGPKGRIGC
;
A
#
# COMPACT_ATOMS: atom_id res chain seq x y z
N MET A 1 39.60 -9.98 -2.34
CA MET A 1 39.41 -8.68 -1.69
C MET A 1 38.03 -8.18 -2.06
N ILE A 2 37.03 -8.49 -1.23
CA ILE A 2 35.63 -8.04 -1.41
C ILE A 2 35.56 -6.67 -0.76
N GLY A 3 35.67 -5.62 -1.58
CA GLY A 3 35.60 -4.24 -1.14
C GLY A 3 34.22 -3.88 -0.61
N ASP A 4 34.17 -2.82 0.19
CA ASP A 4 33.04 -2.30 0.96
C ASP A 4 31.89 -1.76 0.08
N TYR A 5 31.19 -2.64 -0.64
CA TYR A 5 30.10 -2.30 -1.58
C TYR A 5 28.75 -1.99 -0.91
N GLY A 6 28.67 -2.00 0.41
CA GLY A 6 27.40 -2.09 1.15
C GLY A 6 26.41 -0.94 0.91
N LEU A 7 26.89 0.30 0.74
CA LEU A 7 26.04 1.49 0.60
C LEU A 7 25.79 1.92 -0.86
N TYR A 8 26.69 1.59 -1.78
CA TYR A 8 26.59 1.96 -3.19
C TYR A 8 25.78 0.98 -4.04
N THR A 9 25.63 -0.25 -3.57
CA THR A 9 24.94 -1.32 -4.31
C THR A 9 23.61 -1.74 -3.69
N ARG A 10 23.22 -1.13 -2.55
CA ARG A 10 22.02 -1.49 -1.77
C ARG A 10 21.35 -0.24 -1.19
N GLY A 11 20.05 -0.33 -0.92
CA GLY A 11 19.27 0.78 -0.36
C GLY A 11 18.94 1.89 -1.37
N GLY A 12 18.74 3.10 -0.86
CA GLY A 12 18.18 4.23 -1.59
C GLY A 12 19.18 5.04 -2.41
N VAL A 13 20.37 4.52 -2.69
CA VAL A 13 21.39 5.23 -3.48
C VAL A 13 21.24 4.88 -4.96
N ILE A 14 21.12 5.91 -5.80
CA ILE A 14 20.90 5.78 -7.24
C ILE A 14 22.02 6.53 -7.96
N THR A 15 22.85 5.82 -8.73
CA THR A 15 23.87 6.46 -9.58
C THR A 15 23.19 7.33 -10.64
N GLU A 16 23.65 8.57 -10.77
CA GLU A 16 23.12 9.49 -11.76
C GLU A 16 23.76 9.30 -13.13
N ARG A 17 23.27 10.06 -14.13
CA ARG A 17 23.86 10.08 -15.47
C ARG A 17 25.33 10.51 -15.44
N ASN A 18 25.68 11.46 -14.58
CA ASN A 18 27.06 11.73 -14.24
C ASN A 18 27.45 10.82 -13.07
N ALA A 19 28.40 9.91 -13.30
CA ALA A 19 28.85 8.93 -12.32
C ALA A 19 29.53 9.55 -11.08
N ASP A 20 29.92 10.83 -11.15
CA ASP A 20 30.44 11.58 -10.00
C ASP A 20 29.36 11.91 -8.95
N TYR A 21 28.08 11.75 -9.32
CA TYR A 21 26.95 12.09 -8.47
C TYR A 21 26.02 10.88 -8.25
N ALA A 22 25.32 10.93 -7.12
CA ALA A 22 24.24 10.03 -6.79
C ALA A 22 23.00 10.80 -6.32
N THR A 23 21.84 10.19 -6.48
CA THR A 23 20.60 10.61 -5.83
C THR A 23 20.33 9.71 -4.62
N ILE A 24 19.92 10.32 -3.50
CA ILE A 24 19.54 9.61 -2.27
C ILE A 24 18.04 9.63 -2.08
N ARG A 25 17.40 8.47 -2.21
CA ARG A 25 15.99 8.24 -1.88
C ARG A 25 15.82 7.92 -0.40
N LEU A 26 14.77 8.48 0.21
CA LEU A 26 14.47 8.34 1.63
C LEU A 26 13.46 7.22 1.91
N ARG A 27 13.41 6.74 3.16
CA ARG A 27 12.32 5.92 3.70
C ARG A 27 11.29 6.81 4.40
N VAL A 28 10.08 6.87 3.86
CA VAL A 28 8.96 7.68 4.37
C VAL A 28 7.65 6.89 4.17
N PRO A 29 7.37 5.86 5.00
CA PRO A 29 6.16 5.06 4.86
C PRO A 29 4.92 5.96 4.98
N GLY A 30 4.01 5.84 4.01
CA GLY A 30 2.81 6.66 3.92
C GLY A 30 3.04 8.13 3.54
N GLY A 31 4.28 8.55 3.29
CA GLY A 31 4.61 9.91 2.84
C GLY A 31 4.35 11.02 3.86
N VAL A 32 4.39 10.71 5.15
CA VAL A 32 4.16 11.69 6.22
C VAL A 32 5.49 12.17 6.80
N LEU A 33 5.73 13.48 6.71
CA LEU A 33 6.89 14.16 7.29
C LEU A 33 6.42 15.31 8.19
N SER A 34 7.08 15.47 9.33
CA SER A 34 6.89 16.64 10.19
C SER A 34 7.56 17.88 9.59
N ALA A 35 7.08 19.07 9.97
CA ALA A 35 7.73 20.32 9.56
C ALA A 35 9.20 20.41 10.00
N ALA A 36 9.54 19.82 11.15
CA ALA A 36 10.92 19.74 11.63
C ALA A 36 11.78 18.87 10.70
N GLN A 37 11.26 17.71 10.27
CA GLN A 37 11.95 16.83 9.32
C GLN A 37 12.18 17.51 7.99
N VAL A 38 11.18 18.22 7.45
CA VAL A 38 11.32 18.95 6.18
C VAL A 38 12.38 20.04 6.28
N LYS A 39 12.40 20.83 7.37
CA LYS A 39 13.43 21.86 7.59
C LYS A 39 14.83 21.27 7.65
N GLN A 40 15.00 20.12 8.29
CA GLN A 40 16.29 19.46 8.39
C GLN A 40 16.70 18.84 7.05
N LEU A 41 15.76 18.28 6.27
CA LEU A 41 16.03 17.79 4.91
C LEU A 41 16.52 18.91 3.99
N ALA A 42 15.93 20.11 4.06
CA ALA A 42 16.40 21.26 3.30
C ALA A 42 17.86 21.61 3.62
N LYS A 43 18.26 21.59 4.90
CA LYS A 43 19.66 21.81 5.30
C LYS A 43 20.60 20.70 4.82
N ILE A 44 20.11 19.45 4.78
CA ILE A 44 20.90 18.32 4.28
C ILE A 44 21.07 18.44 2.75
N SER A 45 20.03 18.81 2.01
CA SER A 45 20.11 19.00 0.56
C SER A 45 21.02 20.17 0.18
N GLU A 46 20.95 21.31 0.90
CA GLU A 46 21.88 22.44 0.70
C GLU A 46 23.34 22.07 0.96
N LYS A 47 23.58 21.20 1.95
CA LYS A 47 24.94 20.85 2.38
C LYS A 47 25.57 19.76 1.52
N TYR A 48 24.79 18.78 1.10
CA TYR A 48 25.30 17.55 0.50
C TYR A 48 24.85 17.30 -0.93
N GLY A 49 23.80 17.98 -1.41
CA GLY A 49 23.31 17.94 -2.79
C GLY A 49 23.35 19.32 -3.42
N ASP A 50 22.38 19.61 -4.30
CA ASP A 50 22.25 20.89 -5.01
C ASP A 50 21.27 21.88 -4.36
N GLY A 51 20.80 21.59 -3.14
CA GLY A 51 19.77 22.37 -2.46
C GLY A 51 18.33 21.98 -2.80
N THR A 52 18.09 21.04 -3.71
CA THR A 52 16.74 20.62 -4.08
C THR A 52 16.28 19.34 -3.36
N LEU A 53 14.96 19.16 -3.30
CA LEU A 53 14.32 17.91 -2.91
C LEU A 53 13.32 17.52 -3.99
N HIS A 54 13.41 16.29 -4.50
CA HIS A 54 12.47 15.77 -5.48
C HIS A 54 11.43 14.87 -4.79
N LEU A 55 10.14 15.20 -4.94
CA LEU A 55 9.04 14.39 -4.40
C LEU A 55 8.64 13.32 -5.41
N THR A 56 8.71 12.07 -4.99
CA THR A 56 8.49 10.92 -5.88
C THR A 56 7.04 10.45 -5.90
N MET A 57 6.68 9.75 -6.97
CA MET A 57 5.42 9.02 -7.08
C MET A 57 5.26 7.85 -6.08
N ARG A 58 6.29 7.53 -5.29
CA ARG A 58 6.28 6.50 -4.24
C ARG A 58 6.05 7.07 -2.84
N GLN A 59 5.59 8.33 -2.75
CA GLN A 59 5.38 9.03 -1.48
C GLN A 59 6.65 9.10 -0.63
N THR A 60 7.79 9.31 -1.27
CA THR A 60 9.06 9.62 -0.59
C THR A 60 9.75 10.79 -1.29
N ALA A 61 10.78 11.34 -0.66
CA ALA A 61 11.62 12.38 -1.23
C ALA A 61 13.00 11.84 -1.63
N GLU A 62 13.67 12.61 -2.49
CA GLU A 62 15.02 12.36 -2.96
C GLU A 62 15.89 13.62 -2.80
N ILE A 63 17.18 13.40 -2.52
CA ILE A 63 18.22 14.43 -2.53
C ILE A 63 19.12 14.16 -3.74
N PRO A 64 18.97 14.93 -4.84
CA PRO A 64 19.80 14.79 -6.03
C PRO A 64 21.22 15.31 -5.85
N HIS A 65 22.08 14.96 -6.79
CA HIS A 65 23.41 15.53 -7.01
C HIS A 65 24.33 15.46 -5.78
N VAL A 66 24.24 14.38 -4.99
CA VAL A 66 25.14 14.19 -3.86
C VAL A 66 26.47 13.60 -4.33
N ASN A 67 27.56 14.02 -3.70
CA ASN A 67 28.85 13.36 -3.87
C ASN A 67 28.86 12.02 -3.11
N PRO A 68 29.08 10.87 -3.80
CA PRO A 68 29.30 9.54 -3.23
C PRO A 68 30.13 9.51 -1.93
N ASP A 69 31.25 10.22 -1.86
CA ASP A 69 32.16 10.19 -0.71
C ASP A 69 31.52 10.68 0.60
N ASN A 70 30.38 11.39 0.51
CA ASN A 70 29.63 11.86 1.66
C ASN A 70 28.51 10.92 2.13
N LEU A 71 28.30 9.76 1.48
CA LEU A 71 27.20 8.84 1.80
C LEU A 71 27.08 8.51 3.28
N ALA A 72 28.18 8.14 3.95
CA ALA A 72 28.16 7.80 5.37
C ALA A 72 27.72 8.98 6.26
N LYS A 73 28.11 10.21 5.90
CA LYS A 73 27.72 11.44 6.63
C LYS A 73 26.24 11.76 6.38
N ILE A 74 25.79 11.62 5.14
CA ILE A 74 24.39 11.83 4.74
C ILE A 74 23.51 10.82 5.47
N ALA A 75 23.84 9.53 5.41
CA ALA A 75 23.13 8.46 6.12
C ALA A 75 22.95 8.79 7.61
N LYS A 76 24.03 9.16 8.30
CA LYS A 76 23.96 9.53 9.73
C LYS A 76 23.07 10.76 9.98
N ALA A 77 23.08 11.75 9.09
CA ALA A 77 22.24 12.95 9.22
C ALA A 77 20.76 12.61 8.99
N LEU A 78 20.47 11.75 8.02
CA LEU A 78 19.14 11.25 7.68
C LEU A 78 18.55 10.37 8.79
N GLU A 79 19.36 9.48 9.38
CA GLU A 79 18.98 8.68 10.56
C GLU A 79 18.59 9.58 11.73
N LYS A 80 19.40 10.60 12.06
CA LYS A 80 19.09 11.57 13.12
C LYS A 80 17.80 12.35 12.86
N ASN A 81 17.43 12.53 11.59
CA ASN A 81 16.20 13.19 11.20
C ASN A 81 14.97 12.27 11.25
N GLY A 82 15.15 10.95 11.40
CA GLY A 82 14.06 9.99 11.26
C GLY A 82 13.55 9.87 9.82
N THR A 83 14.40 10.16 8.83
CA THR A 83 14.14 9.97 7.40
C THR A 83 15.30 9.19 6.79
N PRO A 84 15.55 7.95 7.24
CA PRO A 84 16.75 7.20 6.88
C PRO A 84 16.78 6.87 5.39
N LEU A 85 17.88 6.28 4.94
CA LEU A 85 18.01 5.81 3.57
C LEU A 85 16.85 4.87 3.20
N GLY A 86 16.29 5.13 2.02
CA GLY A 86 15.25 4.33 1.40
C GLY A 86 15.79 3.02 0.82
N ALA A 87 14.99 2.43 -0.05
CA ALA A 87 15.34 1.28 -0.85
C ALA A 87 14.88 1.55 -2.28
N GLU A 88 15.74 1.22 -3.25
CA GLU A 88 15.42 1.33 -4.68
C GLU A 88 15.94 0.15 -5.51
N GLN A 89 16.64 -0.82 -4.93
CA GLN A 89 17.14 -1.97 -5.69
C GLN A 89 16.11 -3.11 -5.70
N ASN A 90 16.55 -4.36 -5.83
CA ASN A 90 15.67 -5.52 -5.70
C ASN A 90 15.37 -5.80 -4.22
N GLU A 91 14.56 -4.90 -3.65
CA GLU A 91 14.19 -4.87 -2.24
C GLU A 91 12.69 -4.55 -2.13
N VAL A 92 12.15 -4.71 -0.93
CA VAL A 92 10.87 -4.07 -0.58
C VAL A 92 11.10 -2.57 -0.44
N VAL A 93 10.55 -1.78 -1.37
CA VAL A 93 10.71 -0.32 -1.41
C VAL A 93 9.64 0.41 -0.58
N ASN A 94 9.78 1.73 -0.43
CA ASN A 94 8.91 2.59 0.38
C ASN A 94 7.42 2.28 0.21
N ILE A 95 6.68 2.10 1.30
CA ILE A 95 5.25 1.71 1.26
C ILE A 95 4.36 2.94 1.14
N MET A 96 3.43 2.92 0.17
CA MET A 96 2.47 4.01 -0.03
C MET A 96 1.18 3.79 0.77
N ALA A 97 0.61 4.87 1.30
CA ALA A 97 -0.69 4.90 1.96
C ALA A 97 -1.50 6.11 1.51
N CYS A 98 -2.83 5.97 1.44
CA CYS A 98 -3.71 7.12 1.32
C CYS A 98 -3.82 7.86 2.67
N PRO A 99 -4.57 8.97 2.78
CA PRO A 99 -4.74 9.68 4.04
C PRO A 99 -5.46 8.93 5.16
N GLY A 100 -6.02 7.74 4.90
CA GLY A 100 -6.68 6.91 5.90
C GLY A 100 -7.92 7.56 6.53
N THR A 101 -8.33 6.99 7.66
CA THR A 101 -9.46 7.46 8.48
C THR A 101 -9.14 8.77 9.20
N GLU A 102 -7.86 9.11 9.37
CA GLU A 102 -7.42 10.36 9.98
C GLU A 102 -7.98 11.61 9.26
N ARG A 103 -8.04 11.58 7.92
CA ARG A 103 -8.36 12.77 7.11
C ARG A 103 -9.44 12.54 6.04
N CYS A 104 -9.66 11.31 5.59
CA CYS A 104 -10.55 11.04 4.47
C CYS A 104 -11.90 10.50 4.95
N LYS A 105 -12.98 11.25 4.67
CA LYS A 105 -14.37 10.83 4.97
C LYS A 105 -14.84 9.56 4.25
N TYR A 106 -14.08 9.08 3.25
CA TYR A 106 -14.40 7.87 2.49
C TYR A 106 -13.59 6.67 2.93
N ALA A 107 -12.57 6.85 3.78
CA ALA A 107 -11.75 5.73 4.22
C ALA A 107 -12.56 4.79 5.12
N ASN A 108 -12.49 3.51 4.80
CA ASN A 108 -13.08 2.44 5.60
C ASN A 108 -12.09 1.91 6.65
N CYS A 109 -10.78 2.01 6.40
CA CYS A 109 -9.75 1.59 7.35
C CYS A 109 -8.59 2.58 7.42
N GLU A 110 -7.85 2.51 8.54
CA GLU A 110 -6.64 3.29 8.70
C GLU A 110 -5.51 2.74 7.83
N THR A 111 -4.71 3.63 7.24
CA THR A 111 -3.71 3.24 6.24
C THR A 111 -2.30 3.72 6.55
N ILE A 112 -2.13 4.84 7.24
CA ILE A 112 -0.80 5.39 7.53
C ILE A 112 -0.11 4.52 8.59
N ASP A 113 -0.83 4.19 9.67
CA ASP A 113 -0.29 3.32 10.72
C ASP A 113 -0.10 1.89 10.24
N LEU A 114 -1.04 1.36 9.43
CA LEU A 114 -0.86 0.07 8.77
C LEU A 114 0.38 0.07 7.87
N ALA A 115 0.62 1.12 7.09
CA ALA A 115 1.83 1.22 6.28
C ALA A 115 3.10 1.22 7.13
N ARG A 116 3.11 1.87 8.30
CA ARG A 116 4.23 1.82 9.26
C ARG A 116 4.43 0.41 9.83
N LYS A 117 3.36 -0.31 10.18
CA LYS A 117 3.42 -1.70 10.66
C LYS A 117 4.00 -2.63 9.60
N VAL A 118 3.52 -2.54 8.36
CA VAL A 118 4.04 -3.35 7.25
C VAL A 118 5.49 -2.96 6.94
N ASP A 119 5.82 -1.66 6.93
CA ASP A 119 7.17 -1.15 6.68
C ASP A 119 8.16 -1.66 7.75
N ALA A 120 7.79 -1.65 9.03
CA ALA A 120 8.59 -2.23 10.11
C ALA A 120 8.84 -3.75 9.92
N ARG A 121 7.90 -4.47 9.30
CA ARG A 121 8.01 -5.92 9.09
C ARG A 121 8.85 -6.32 7.88
N VAL A 122 8.74 -5.58 6.77
CA VAL A 122 9.26 -6.05 5.47
C VAL A 122 10.16 -5.08 4.71
N PHE A 123 10.24 -3.80 5.07
CA PHE A 123 11.05 -2.82 4.34
C PHE A 123 12.52 -3.27 4.20
N GLY A 124 13.10 -3.06 3.02
CA GLY A 124 14.52 -3.33 2.76
C GLY A 124 14.89 -4.82 2.71
N LYS A 125 13.93 -5.74 2.83
CA LYS A 125 14.20 -7.17 2.59
C LYS A 125 14.66 -7.36 1.14
N GLU A 126 15.83 -7.96 0.98
CA GLU A 126 16.39 -8.30 -0.33
C GLU A 126 15.56 -9.39 -1.01
N LEU A 127 15.27 -9.19 -2.29
CA LEU A 127 14.42 -10.05 -3.10
C LEU A 127 15.04 -10.25 -4.49
N PRO A 128 14.59 -11.26 -5.25
CA PRO A 128 14.97 -11.38 -6.66
C PRO A 128 14.48 -10.19 -7.53
N ILE A 129 13.47 -9.45 -7.06
CA ILE A 129 12.80 -8.35 -7.76
C ILE A 129 12.61 -7.14 -6.85
N ARG A 130 12.40 -5.96 -7.42
CA ARG A 130 11.91 -4.80 -6.69
C ARG A 130 10.41 -4.95 -6.38
N LEU A 131 10.05 -4.99 -5.10
CA LEU A 131 8.67 -5.21 -4.66
C LEU A 131 8.03 -3.91 -4.15
N ARG A 132 6.91 -3.51 -4.76
CA ARG A 132 6.16 -2.29 -4.39
C ARG A 132 4.85 -2.64 -3.70
N ILE A 133 4.59 -1.97 -2.58
CA ILE A 133 3.39 -2.16 -1.76
C ILE A 133 2.57 -0.85 -1.70
N ALA A 134 1.25 -0.92 -1.84
CA ALA A 134 0.38 0.24 -1.71
C ALA A 134 -0.92 -0.08 -0.97
N ILE A 135 -1.32 0.83 -0.08
CA ILE A 135 -2.46 0.66 0.83
C ILE A 135 -3.48 1.77 0.61
N SER A 136 -4.69 1.42 0.21
CA SER A 136 -5.81 2.35 0.09
C SER A 136 -6.92 1.98 1.07
N GLY A 137 -7.44 2.97 1.79
CA GLY A 137 -8.46 2.73 2.82
C GLY A 137 -9.86 2.48 2.27
N CYS A 138 -10.07 2.64 0.97
CA CYS A 138 -11.36 2.43 0.31
C CYS A 138 -11.19 2.09 -1.18
N THR A 139 -12.31 1.79 -1.83
CA THR A 139 -12.37 1.43 -3.25
C THR A 139 -12.11 2.58 -4.22
N TYR A 140 -11.95 3.81 -3.75
CA TYR A 140 -11.44 4.91 -4.58
C TYR A 140 -9.98 4.74 -4.98
N MET A 141 -9.21 3.93 -4.22
CA MET A 141 -7.90 3.46 -4.66
C MET A 141 -6.92 4.58 -5.05
N CYS A 142 -6.84 5.64 -4.24
CA CYS A 142 -6.10 6.88 -4.58
C CYS A 142 -4.60 6.68 -4.87
N ASN A 143 -3.98 5.62 -4.37
CA ASN A 143 -2.58 5.25 -4.68
C ASN A 143 -2.46 4.03 -5.61
N SER A 144 -3.55 3.65 -6.28
CA SER A 144 -3.67 2.55 -7.23
C SER A 144 -3.04 1.22 -6.75
N PRO A 145 -3.53 0.65 -5.64
CA PRO A 145 -3.02 -0.60 -5.08
C PRO A 145 -3.01 -1.74 -6.09
N LEU A 146 -4.00 -1.79 -6.99
CA LEU A 146 -4.09 -2.80 -8.05
C LEU A 146 -2.93 -2.81 -9.05
N LEU A 147 -2.14 -1.73 -9.13
CA LEU A 147 -1.01 -1.62 -10.06
C LEU A 147 0.34 -1.71 -9.34
N ASN A 148 0.35 -2.18 -8.10
CA ASN A 148 1.53 -2.47 -7.31
C ASN A 148 1.67 -3.98 -7.12
N ASP A 149 2.90 -4.43 -6.83
CA ASP A 149 3.18 -5.87 -6.68
C ASP A 149 2.36 -6.46 -5.52
N ILE A 150 2.11 -5.67 -4.47
CA ILE A 150 1.11 -5.94 -3.44
C ILE A 150 0.20 -4.72 -3.30
N GLY A 151 -1.11 -4.94 -3.38
CA GLY A 151 -2.14 -3.93 -3.15
C GLY A 151 -3.03 -4.31 -1.98
N ILE A 152 -3.25 -3.39 -1.03
CA ILE A 152 -4.16 -3.57 0.10
C ILE A 152 -5.30 -2.55 -0.03
N ILE A 153 -6.54 -3.02 0.02
CA ILE A 153 -7.74 -2.19 -0.17
C ILE A 153 -8.70 -2.41 0.99
N GLY A 154 -9.01 -1.34 1.72
CA GLY A 154 -10.08 -1.33 2.72
C GLY A 154 -11.45 -1.44 2.06
N ARG A 155 -12.25 -2.39 2.52
CA ARG A 155 -13.63 -2.59 2.09
C ARG A 155 -14.49 -2.81 3.32
N ILE A 156 -15.78 -2.54 3.15
CA ILE A 156 -16.74 -2.65 4.24
C ILE A 156 -18.05 -3.18 3.70
N ARG A 157 -18.57 -4.24 4.34
CA ARG A 157 -19.85 -4.83 3.98
C ARG A 157 -20.97 -4.08 4.70
N PRO A 158 -21.89 -3.40 3.97
CA PRO A 158 -22.96 -2.65 4.60
C PRO A 158 -24.07 -3.58 5.10
N LEU A 159 -24.29 -3.58 6.41
CA LEU A 159 -25.35 -4.32 7.08
C LEU A 159 -26.64 -3.52 7.13
N ARG A 160 -27.74 -4.16 6.72
CA ARG A 160 -29.11 -3.63 6.77
C ARG A 160 -29.92 -4.42 7.79
N ILE A 161 -30.22 -3.79 8.92
CA ILE A 161 -31.04 -4.42 9.96
C ILE A 161 -32.52 -4.29 9.56
N PRO A 162 -33.26 -5.41 9.45
CA PRO A 162 -34.69 -5.37 9.13
C PRO A 162 -35.48 -4.49 10.10
N GLY A 163 -36.44 -3.72 9.57
CA GLY A 163 -37.34 -2.88 10.36
C GLY A 163 -36.78 -1.53 10.80
N LEU A 164 -35.48 -1.26 10.66
CA LEU A 164 -34.91 0.05 11.04
C LEU A 164 -34.99 1.11 9.94
N CYS A 165 -34.96 0.70 8.67
CA CYS A 165 -34.88 1.62 7.53
C CYS A 165 -36.10 2.55 7.45
N THR A 166 -35.85 3.86 7.32
CA THR A 166 -36.89 4.89 7.19
C THR A 166 -37.36 5.12 5.75
N GLY A 167 -36.69 4.52 4.76
CA GLY A 167 -37.07 4.66 3.34
C GLY A 167 -36.69 5.99 2.67
N CYS A 168 -35.92 6.86 3.33
CA CYS A 168 -35.58 8.20 2.81
C CYS A 168 -34.83 8.25 1.47
N GLY A 169 -34.24 7.14 1.01
CA GLY A 169 -33.63 7.04 -0.32
C GLY A 169 -32.21 7.60 -0.48
N THR A 170 -31.66 8.31 0.51
CA THR A 170 -30.31 8.92 0.39
C THR A 170 -29.23 7.92 -0.04
N CYS A 171 -29.21 6.71 0.55
CA CYS A 171 -28.24 5.69 0.18
C CYS A 171 -28.33 5.23 -1.30
N VAL A 172 -29.50 5.34 -1.93
CA VAL A 172 -29.70 5.06 -3.36
C VAL A 172 -29.06 6.15 -4.21
N GLU A 173 -29.27 7.41 -3.86
CA GLU A 173 -28.71 8.57 -4.58
C GLU A 173 -27.18 8.56 -4.61
N TYR A 174 -26.56 8.21 -3.47
CA TYR A 174 -25.10 8.18 -3.36
C TYR A 174 -24.45 6.90 -3.93
N CYS A 175 -25.23 5.88 -4.30
CA CYS A 175 -24.71 4.61 -4.79
C CYS A 175 -24.33 4.69 -6.28
N LYS A 176 -23.05 4.95 -6.56
CA LYS A 176 -22.53 5.04 -7.94
C LYS A 176 -22.67 3.73 -8.74
N GLU A 177 -22.55 2.58 -8.07
CA GLU A 177 -22.73 1.25 -8.69
C GLU A 177 -24.19 0.90 -8.96
N ARG A 178 -25.15 1.74 -8.50
CA ARG A 178 -26.59 1.47 -8.59
C ARG A 178 -26.98 0.11 -8.00
N ALA A 179 -26.26 -0.29 -6.95
CA ALA A 179 -26.45 -1.54 -6.22
C ALA A 179 -27.61 -1.45 -5.20
N ILE A 180 -28.16 -0.27 -4.94
CA ILE A 180 -29.20 -0.09 -3.92
C ILE A 180 -30.49 0.37 -4.59
N LYS A 181 -31.62 -0.24 -4.19
CA LYS A 181 -32.98 0.15 -4.62
C LYS A 181 -33.90 0.28 -3.42
N LEU A 182 -34.95 1.06 -3.52
CA LEU A 182 -36.07 1.02 -2.57
C LEU A 182 -37.10 0.00 -3.03
N ARG A 183 -37.53 -0.88 -2.14
CA ARG A 183 -38.70 -1.77 -2.33
C ARG A 183 -39.56 -1.66 -1.08
N ASP A 184 -40.84 -1.35 -1.27
CA ASP A 184 -41.82 -1.21 -0.18
C ASP A 184 -41.35 -0.26 0.95
N GLY A 185 -40.67 0.84 0.56
CA GLY A 185 -40.13 1.81 1.52
C GLY A 185 -38.85 1.37 2.24
N ILE A 186 -38.24 0.24 1.89
CA ILE A 186 -37.02 -0.28 2.52
C ILE A 186 -35.87 -0.31 1.51
N SER A 187 -34.67 0.07 1.95
CA SER A 187 -33.46 -0.05 1.12
C SER A 187 -33.06 -1.52 0.98
N VAL A 188 -32.91 -1.98 -0.26
CA VAL A 188 -32.47 -3.34 -0.61
C VAL A 188 -31.16 -3.24 -1.38
N LEU A 189 -30.17 -4.06 -0.98
CA LEU A 189 -28.86 -4.15 -1.63
C LEU A 189 -28.81 -5.32 -2.61
N ASP A 190 -28.35 -5.06 -3.82
CA ASP A 190 -27.93 -6.04 -4.80
C ASP A 190 -26.44 -6.33 -4.60
N GLU A 191 -26.13 -7.46 -3.96
CA GLU A 191 -24.74 -7.84 -3.65
C GLU A 191 -23.89 -8.04 -4.90
N SER A 192 -24.49 -8.45 -6.03
CA SER A 192 -23.75 -8.69 -7.28
C SER A 192 -23.15 -7.41 -7.87
N LYS A 193 -23.68 -6.25 -7.50
CA LYS A 193 -23.20 -4.93 -7.94
C LYS A 193 -22.47 -4.17 -6.85
N CYS A 194 -22.57 -4.62 -5.60
CA CYS A 194 -21.99 -3.91 -4.48
C CYS A 194 -20.47 -4.08 -4.49
N VAL A 195 -19.74 -2.98 -4.67
CA VAL A 195 -18.27 -2.99 -4.54
C VAL A 195 -17.81 -2.79 -3.09
N GLN A 196 -18.69 -2.82 -2.09
CA GLN A 196 -18.32 -2.70 -0.66
C GLN A 196 -17.55 -1.41 -0.34
N CYS A 197 -17.97 -0.29 -0.95
CA CYS A 197 -17.30 1.01 -0.80
C CYS A 197 -17.67 1.78 0.47
N GLY A 198 -18.66 1.33 1.25
CA GLY A 198 -19.08 1.99 2.49
C GLY A 198 -19.87 3.29 2.33
N VAL A 199 -19.94 3.88 1.13
CA VAL A 199 -20.61 5.19 0.91
C VAL A 199 -22.05 5.22 1.41
N CYS A 200 -22.80 4.13 1.29
CA CYS A 200 -24.18 4.06 1.82
C CYS A 200 -24.26 4.14 3.35
N ILE A 201 -23.25 3.65 4.07
CA ILE A 201 -23.15 3.73 5.53
C ILE A 201 -22.94 5.20 5.93
N HIS A 202 -21.94 5.85 5.33
CA HIS A 202 -21.59 7.24 5.64
C HIS A 202 -22.66 8.26 5.21
N SER A 203 -23.42 7.97 4.16
CA SER A 203 -24.48 8.86 3.66
C SER A 203 -25.82 8.67 4.35
N CYS A 204 -25.98 7.69 5.25
CA CYS A 204 -27.23 7.48 5.95
C CYS A 204 -27.47 8.62 6.97
N PRO A 205 -28.46 9.52 6.76
CA PRO A 205 -28.66 10.67 7.65
C PRO A 205 -29.15 10.28 9.05
N TYR A 206 -29.65 9.06 9.20
CA TYR A 206 -30.15 8.50 10.46
C TYR A 206 -29.16 7.52 11.10
N HIS A 207 -27.98 7.29 10.49
CA HIS A 207 -26.94 6.36 10.98
C HIS A 207 -27.42 4.92 11.26
N LEU A 208 -28.42 4.47 10.49
CA LEU A 208 -29.08 3.16 10.66
C LEU A 208 -28.35 2.03 9.92
N LEU A 209 -27.66 2.35 8.82
CA LEU A 209 -26.81 1.40 8.12
C LEU A 209 -25.53 1.23 8.94
N LYS A 210 -25.18 -0.02 9.24
CA LYS A 210 -23.97 -0.38 9.98
C LYS A 210 -22.98 -1.10 9.06
N SER A 211 -21.76 -1.28 9.52
CA SER A 211 -20.82 -2.21 8.94
C SER A 211 -20.91 -3.55 9.66
N GLU A 212 -20.77 -4.63 8.92
CA GLU A 212 -20.68 -5.97 9.51
C GLU A 212 -19.28 -6.18 10.09
N TYR A 213 -18.25 -6.03 9.25
CA TYR A 213 -16.83 -6.06 9.60
C TYR A 213 -16.05 -5.18 8.61
N ASP A 214 -14.91 -4.67 9.03
CA ASP A 214 -13.92 -4.09 8.12
C ASP A 214 -13.08 -5.22 7.55
N HIS A 215 -12.79 -5.17 6.25
CA HIS A 215 -11.95 -6.18 5.64
C HIS A 215 -10.95 -5.58 4.65
N TYR A 216 -9.75 -6.16 4.67
CA TYR A 216 -8.62 -5.77 3.85
C TYR A 216 -8.51 -6.77 2.70
N GLN A 217 -8.89 -6.32 1.50
CA GLN A 217 -8.66 -7.11 0.29
C GLN A 217 -7.20 -6.97 -0.13
N ILE A 218 -6.50 -8.09 -0.25
CA ILE A 218 -5.09 -8.17 -0.63
C ILE A 218 -4.98 -8.70 -2.06
N MET A 219 -4.26 -7.95 -2.87
CA MET A 219 -4.04 -8.18 -4.30
C MET A 219 -2.55 -8.37 -4.56
N VAL A 220 -2.18 -9.25 -5.48
CA VAL A 220 -0.78 -9.57 -5.81
C VAL A 220 -0.52 -9.51 -7.31
N GLY A 221 0.66 -9.03 -7.69
CA GLY A 221 1.15 -9.05 -9.08
C GLY A 221 0.66 -7.91 -9.95
N GLY A 222 0.23 -6.79 -9.36
CA GLY A 222 -0.01 -5.57 -10.11
C GLY A 222 1.30 -4.94 -10.60
N ARG A 223 1.25 -4.27 -11.76
CA ARG A 223 2.40 -3.55 -12.30
C ARG A 223 1.97 -2.30 -13.05
N ARG A 224 2.72 -1.21 -12.84
CA ARG A 224 2.78 -0.03 -13.71
C ARG A 224 4.00 -0.09 -14.65
N GLY A 225 3.92 0.56 -15.80
CA GLY A 225 5.04 0.71 -16.74
C GLY A 225 4.63 0.41 -18.19
N ALA A 226 5.59 -0.05 -18.99
CA ALA A 226 5.39 -0.35 -20.42
C ALA A 226 4.29 -1.39 -20.69
N ASP A 227 4.12 -2.37 -19.79
CA ASP A 227 3.04 -3.36 -19.86
C ASP A 227 2.29 -3.41 -18.52
N PRO A 228 1.25 -2.58 -18.34
CA PRO A 228 0.47 -2.55 -17.11
C PRO A 228 -0.31 -3.85 -16.89
N ARG A 229 -0.32 -4.31 -15.63
CA ARG A 229 -1.09 -5.47 -15.18
C ARG A 229 -1.86 -5.12 -13.92
N VAL A 230 -3.11 -5.55 -13.88
CA VAL A 230 -3.95 -5.47 -12.68
C VAL A 230 -3.62 -6.67 -11.80
N GLY A 231 -3.37 -6.43 -10.52
CA GLY A 231 -3.11 -7.47 -9.54
C GLY A 231 -4.30 -8.42 -9.41
N ARG A 232 -4.01 -9.69 -9.11
CA ARG A 232 -5.01 -10.73 -8.89
C ARG A 232 -5.35 -10.80 -7.42
N GLU A 233 -6.60 -11.10 -7.10
CA GLU A 233 -7.02 -11.24 -5.71
C GLU A 233 -6.38 -12.47 -5.08
N LEU A 234 -5.76 -12.26 -3.91
CA LEU A 234 -5.18 -13.32 -3.07
C LEU A 234 -6.17 -13.72 -1.99
N VAL A 235 -6.49 -12.81 -1.07
CA VAL A 235 -7.31 -13.09 0.11
C VAL A 235 -7.92 -11.79 0.64
N THR A 236 -9.01 -11.93 1.40
CA THR A 236 -9.60 -10.85 2.19
C THR A 236 -9.50 -11.23 3.67
N VAL A 237 -8.95 -10.35 4.51
CA VAL A 237 -8.73 -10.57 5.96
C VAL A 237 -9.43 -9.49 6.79
N GLU A 238 -9.61 -9.71 8.09
CA GLU A 238 -10.43 -8.83 8.96
C GLU A 238 -9.58 -7.89 9.82
N THR A 239 -8.30 -8.23 10.06
CA THR A 239 -7.44 -7.49 10.99
C THR A 239 -6.17 -6.96 10.34
N GLU A 240 -5.61 -5.88 10.89
CA GLU A 240 -4.32 -5.33 10.45
C GLU A 240 -3.18 -6.33 10.70
N GLU A 241 -3.25 -7.11 11.77
CA GLU A 241 -2.26 -8.12 12.12
C GLU A 241 -2.22 -9.23 11.06
N GLU A 242 -3.38 -9.69 10.59
CA GLU A 242 -3.46 -10.63 9.46
C GLU A 242 -2.92 -10.01 8.17
N VAL A 243 -3.16 -8.71 7.91
CA VAL A 243 -2.56 -8.03 6.74
C VAL A 243 -1.03 -8.10 6.82
N VAL A 244 -0.46 -7.74 7.97
CA VAL A 244 1.01 -7.74 8.15
C VAL A 244 1.58 -9.15 7.96
N GLU A 245 0.91 -10.17 8.50
CA GLU A 245 1.35 -11.56 8.35
C GLU A 245 1.23 -12.05 6.90
N VAL A 246 0.09 -11.83 6.24
CA VAL A 246 -0.08 -12.19 4.82
C VAL A 246 0.95 -11.49 3.93
N VAL A 247 1.24 -10.21 4.18
CA VAL A 247 2.30 -9.50 3.44
C VAL A 247 3.66 -10.16 3.67
N ASP A 248 4.00 -10.54 4.90
CA ASP A 248 5.25 -11.26 5.18
C ASP A 248 5.34 -12.59 4.43
N ARG A 249 4.22 -13.33 4.36
CA ARG A 249 4.11 -14.59 3.60
C ARG A 249 4.29 -14.37 2.10
N ILE A 250 3.70 -13.32 1.53
CA ILE A 250 3.91 -12.95 0.11
C ILE A 250 5.38 -12.63 -0.13
N VAL A 251 6.00 -11.80 0.73
CA VAL A 251 7.41 -11.42 0.60
C VAL A 251 8.31 -12.66 0.67
N TYR A 252 8.03 -13.60 1.58
CA TYR A 252 8.76 -14.85 1.68
C TYR A 252 8.57 -15.74 0.45
N TRP A 253 7.35 -15.86 -0.08
CA TRP A 253 7.09 -16.60 -1.32
C TRP A 253 7.85 -16.00 -2.51
N VAL A 254 7.81 -14.66 -2.68
CA VAL A 254 8.59 -13.95 -3.71
C VAL A 254 10.08 -14.21 -3.54
N TYR A 255 10.60 -14.12 -2.31
CA TYR A 255 12.01 -14.40 -2.02
C TYR A 255 12.43 -15.81 -2.45
N ARG A 256 11.59 -16.81 -2.18
CA ARG A 256 11.90 -18.22 -2.42
C ARG A 256 11.71 -18.68 -3.85
N SER A 257 10.79 -18.05 -4.58
CA SER A 257 10.27 -18.60 -5.83
C SER A 257 10.51 -17.70 -7.04
N ALA A 258 10.66 -16.39 -6.87
CA ALA A 258 10.82 -15.48 -8.01
C ALA A 258 12.24 -15.50 -8.59
N TRP A 259 12.35 -15.16 -9.88
CA TRP A 259 13.61 -14.95 -10.59
C TRP A 259 13.86 -13.47 -10.85
N SER A 260 15.14 -13.09 -10.88
CA SER A 260 15.57 -11.74 -11.20
C SER A 260 15.40 -11.41 -12.68
N GLY A 261 15.35 -10.11 -13.00
CA GLY A 261 15.23 -9.62 -14.37
C GLY A 261 13.82 -9.72 -14.97
N ARG A 262 12.86 -10.35 -14.29
CA ARG A 262 11.45 -10.38 -14.66
C ARG A 262 10.59 -9.79 -13.54
N PRO A 263 9.56 -8.98 -13.84
CA PRO A 263 8.58 -8.52 -12.85
C PRO A 263 7.80 -9.69 -12.23
N LEU A 264 7.20 -9.46 -11.06
CA LEU A 264 6.36 -10.48 -10.40
C LEU A 264 5.19 -10.93 -11.28
N ALA A 265 4.49 -9.96 -11.86
CA ALA A 265 3.29 -10.18 -12.67
C ALA A 265 3.47 -11.20 -13.80
N ASP A 266 4.68 -11.23 -14.38
CA ASP A 266 5.01 -12.01 -15.58
C ASP A 266 5.46 -13.44 -15.26
N GLN A 267 5.61 -13.78 -13.97
CA GLN A 267 6.10 -15.09 -13.54
C GLN A 267 5.18 -15.78 -12.53
N MET A 268 4.11 -15.12 -12.05
CA MET A 268 3.19 -15.63 -11.02
C MET A 268 2.73 -17.08 -11.26
N ASP A 269 2.34 -17.39 -12.49
CA ASP A 269 1.83 -18.71 -12.86
C ASP A 269 2.95 -19.76 -12.83
N GLU A 270 4.15 -19.42 -13.33
CA GLU A 270 5.33 -20.28 -13.31
C GLU A 270 5.82 -20.56 -11.88
N ILE A 271 5.68 -19.58 -10.97
CA ILE A 271 6.10 -19.71 -9.56
C ILE A 271 4.99 -20.22 -8.64
N GLY A 272 3.88 -20.71 -9.21
CA GLY A 272 2.83 -21.44 -8.50
C GLY A 272 1.84 -20.57 -7.71
N TYR A 273 1.43 -19.42 -8.25
CA TYR A 273 0.51 -18.50 -7.58
C TYR A 273 -0.80 -19.14 -7.13
N GLU A 274 -1.45 -19.97 -7.95
CA GLU A 274 -2.74 -20.58 -7.57
C GLU A 274 -2.59 -21.49 -6.34
N LYS A 275 -1.49 -22.26 -6.27
CA LYS A 275 -1.18 -23.08 -5.10
C LYS A 275 -0.93 -22.20 -3.86
N PHE A 276 -0.12 -21.15 -4.00
CA PHE A 276 0.13 -20.20 -2.91
C PHE A 276 -1.16 -19.52 -2.44
N LYS A 277 -2.04 -19.14 -3.36
CA LYS A 277 -3.34 -18.56 -3.07
C LYS A 277 -4.23 -19.51 -2.28
N GLU A 278 -4.33 -20.77 -2.70
CA GLU A 278 -5.09 -21.78 -1.96
C GLU A 278 -4.55 -21.97 -0.53
N GLU A 279 -3.23 -21.98 -0.35
CA GLU A 279 -2.60 -22.10 0.97
C GLU A 279 -2.95 -20.91 1.87
N ILE A 280 -2.80 -19.67 1.37
CA ILE A 280 -3.13 -18.45 2.11
C ILE A 280 -4.64 -18.39 2.42
N GLN A 281 -5.50 -18.74 1.48
CA GLN A 281 -6.95 -18.72 1.69
C GLN A 281 -7.43 -19.78 2.69
N LYS A 282 -6.76 -20.93 2.81
CA LYS A 282 -7.08 -21.93 3.84
C LYS A 282 -6.79 -21.42 5.25
N GLU A 283 -5.76 -20.60 5.40
CA GLU A 283 -5.31 -20.10 6.70
C GLU A 283 -6.00 -18.79 7.11
N PHE A 284 -6.10 -17.84 6.18
CA PHE A 284 -6.58 -16.47 6.42
C PHE A 284 -7.89 -16.13 5.72
N GLY A 285 -8.41 -17.03 4.87
CA GLY A 285 -9.66 -16.78 4.18
C GLY A 285 -10.83 -16.65 5.17
N PRO A 286 -11.94 -16.02 4.75
CA PRO A 286 -13.11 -15.86 5.60
C PRO A 286 -13.58 -17.23 6.08
N LYS A 287 -13.44 -17.49 7.39
CA LYS A 287 -13.93 -18.72 8.02
C LYS A 287 -15.44 -18.73 7.86
N GLY A 288 -15.95 -19.61 6.99
CA GLY A 288 -17.35 -19.62 6.57
C GLY A 288 -18.34 -19.32 7.69
N ARG A 289 -18.82 -18.07 7.76
CA ARG A 289 -20.03 -17.73 8.50
C ARG A 289 -21.19 -17.99 7.56
N ILE A 290 -21.61 -19.25 7.60
CA ILE A 290 -22.90 -19.73 7.10
C ILE A 290 -23.98 -18.80 7.66
N GLY A 291 -24.92 -18.42 6.81
CA GLY A 291 -26.00 -17.50 7.15
C GLY A 291 -26.69 -17.79 8.49
N CYS A 292 -27.02 -16.70 9.17
CA CYS A 292 -28.18 -16.60 10.06
C CYS A 292 -29.01 -15.41 9.58
#